data_AF-A0A812QMG4-F1
#
_entry.id   AF-A0A812QMG4-F1
#
_cell.length_a   1.000
_cell.length_b   1.000
_cell.length_c   1.000
_cell.angle_alpha   90.00
_cell.angle_beta   90.00
_cell.angle_gamma   90.00
#
_symmetry.space_group_name_H-M   'P 1'
#
loop_
_entity.id
_entity.type
_entity.pdbx_description
1 polymer ?
#
loop_
_entity_poly.entity_id
_entity_poly.type
_entity_poly.pdbx_seq_one_letter_code
_entity_poly.pdbx_strand_id
1 'polypeptide(L)'
;MGSSFAWLLSLCSLLLAAADSPAEPTLPAMVARIIAGDFENNFFTGDFLKARPANEKEEVGACLLDKVGAIVTENGVEQFLNELQVDAAACCTKDRQDCVKDITKPYALLTSIRQNHADAKTTAPKVAAMLLRAVESRLGSDKVNPSHSHFFGKCKDIENCTMPALGASTMDL
;
A
#
# COMPACT_ATOMS: atom_id res chain seq x y z
N MET A 1 -66.87 1.11 20.36
CA MET A 1 -65.58 1.75 20.70
C MET A 1 -64.56 0.65 20.90
N GLY A 2 -63.63 0.49 19.98
CA GLY A 2 -62.62 -0.57 20.02
C GLY A 2 -61.50 -0.22 19.06
N SER A 3 -60.48 0.46 19.59
CA SER A 3 -59.25 0.82 18.90
C SER A 3 -58.39 -0.42 18.67
N SER A 4 -57.70 -0.50 17.54
CA SER A 4 -56.46 -1.26 17.42
C SER A 4 -55.60 -0.63 16.31
N PHE A 5 -54.76 0.32 16.73
CA PHE A 5 -53.60 0.78 15.98
C PHE A 5 -52.52 -0.31 16.12
N ALA A 6 -52.27 -1.07 15.04
CA ALA A 6 -51.12 -1.96 14.98
C ALA A 6 -49.91 -1.15 14.50
N TRP A 7 -48.94 -1.01 15.40
CA TRP A 7 -47.70 -0.26 15.22
C TRP A 7 -46.77 -0.96 14.22
N LEU A 8 -46.26 -0.19 13.26
CA LEU A 8 -45.16 -0.54 12.38
C LEU A 8 -43.87 -0.70 13.19
N LEU A 9 -43.42 -1.94 13.39
CA LEU A 9 -42.06 -2.23 13.86
C LEU A 9 -41.10 -2.12 12.66
N SER A 10 -40.54 -0.93 12.48
CA SER A 10 -39.37 -0.72 11.61
C SER A 10 -38.13 -1.29 12.30
N LEU A 11 -37.70 -2.49 11.89
CA LEU A 11 -36.40 -3.04 12.26
C LEU A 11 -35.30 -2.26 11.53
N CYS A 12 -34.77 -1.24 12.21
CA CYS A 12 -33.54 -0.58 11.83
C CYS A 12 -32.39 -1.57 12.02
N SER A 13 -31.97 -2.24 10.94
CA SER A 13 -30.80 -3.12 10.94
C SER A 13 -29.55 -2.25 11.05
N LEU A 14 -29.03 -2.12 12.27
CA LEU A 14 -27.71 -1.57 12.54
C LEU A 14 -26.67 -2.53 11.96
N LEU A 15 -26.23 -2.26 10.73
CA LEU A 15 -25.01 -2.83 10.16
C LEU A 15 -23.83 -2.33 11.00
N LEU A 16 -23.35 -3.17 11.91
CA LEU A 16 -22.03 -3.02 12.51
C LEU A 16 -21.02 -3.22 11.38
N ALA A 17 -20.40 -2.13 10.91
CA ALA A 17 -19.21 -2.22 10.08
C ALA A 17 -18.12 -2.91 10.91
N ALA A 18 -17.83 -4.18 10.61
CA ALA A 18 -16.69 -4.86 11.18
C ALA A 18 -15.43 -4.17 10.64
N ALA A 19 -14.50 -3.80 11.52
CA ALA A 19 -13.19 -3.33 11.11
C ALA A 19 -12.47 -4.44 10.33
N ASP A 20 -11.69 -4.06 9.33
CA ASP A 20 -10.94 -5.02 8.51
C ASP A 20 -9.99 -5.85 9.37
N SER A 21 -9.77 -7.10 8.95
CA SER A 21 -8.82 -7.98 9.62
C SER A 21 -7.42 -7.37 9.59
N PRO A 22 -6.63 -7.49 10.68
CA PRO A 22 -5.28 -6.94 10.71
C PRO A 22 -4.38 -7.70 9.72
N ALA A 23 -3.57 -6.99 8.94
CA ALA A 23 -2.60 -7.59 8.03
C ALA A 23 -1.63 -8.50 8.78
N GLU A 24 -1.13 -9.56 8.15
CA GLU A 24 -0.20 -10.47 8.80
C GLU A 24 1.12 -9.77 9.18
N PRO A 25 1.80 -10.18 10.27
CA PRO A 25 3.08 -9.56 10.68
C PRO A 25 4.23 -9.78 9.68
N THR A 26 4.09 -10.70 8.74
CA THR A 26 5.13 -10.98 7.73
C THR A 26 4.56 -10.96 6.33
N LEU A 27 5.36 -10.47 5.37
CA LEU A 27 4.98 -10.41 3.97
C LEU A 27 4.61 -11.79 3.40
N PRO A 28 5.39 -12.88 3.60
CA PRO A 28 5.01 -14.19 3.07
C PRO A 28 3.69 -14.72 3.63
N ALA A 29 3.41 -14.48 4.92
CA ALA A 29 2.13 -14.88 5.52
C ALA A 29 0.97 -14.08 4.93
N MET A 30 1.15 -12.76 4.73
CA MET A 30 0.12 -11.92 4.12
C MET A 30 -0.16 -12.34 2.68
N VAL A 31 0.88 -12.54 1.88
CA VAL A 31 0.78 -13.04 0.50
C VAL A 31 0.07 -14.40 0.46
N ALA A 32 0.39 -15.32 1.38
CA ALA A 32 -0.26 -16.62 1.45
C ALA A 32 -1.76 -16.51 1.73
N ARG A 33 -2.18 -15.63 2.64
CA ARG A 33 -3.60 -15.40 2.95
C ARG A 33 -4.35 -14.74 1.80
N ILE A 34 -3.75 -13.80 1.08
CA ILE A 34 -4.35 -13.20 -0.13
C ILE A 34 -4.56 -14.29 -1.20
N ILE A 35 -3.58 -15.17 -1.42
CA ILE A 35 -3.69 -16.27 -2.39
C ILE A 35 -4.76 -17.29 -1.96
N ALA A 36 -4.91 -17.52 -0.66
CA ALA A 36 -5.94 -18.41 -0.12
C ALA A 36 -7.36 -17.82 -0.23
N GLY A 37 -7.50 -16.51 -0.52
CA GLY A 37 -8.77 -15.81 -0.55
C GLY A 37 -9.26 -15.32 0.81
N ASP A 38 -8.39 -15.34 1.83
CA ASP A 38 -8.71 -14.87 3.19
C ASP A 38 -8.64 -13.33 3.32
N PHE A 39 -8.07 -12.67 2.31
CA PHE A 39 -7.97 -11.23 2.18
C PHE A 39 -8.20 -10.82 0.72
N GLU A 40 -8.71 -9.61 0.52
CA GLU A 40 -8.85 -9.04 -0.81
C GLU A 40 -7.49 -8.88 -1.51
N ASN A 41 -7.45 -9.23 -2.79
CA ASN A 41 -6.27 -9.01 -3.62
C ASN A 41 -6.32 -7.62 -4.24
N ASN A 42 -5.89 -6.60 -3.48
CA ASN A 42 -5.85 -5.20 -3.90
C ASN A 42 -4.69 -4.89 -4.86
N PHE A 43 -4.37 -5.83 -5.74
CA PHE A 43 -3.37 -5.63 -6.79
C PHE A 43 -3.89 -4.60 -7.78
N PHE A 44 -3.26 -3.43 -7.80
CA PHE A 44 -3.66 -2.31 -8.64
C PHE A 44 -2.46 -1.69 -9.32
N THR A 45 -2.47 -1.62 -10.65
CA THR A 45 -1.37 -1.05 -11.45
C THR A 45 -1.60 0.42 -11.81
N GLY A 46 -2.79 0.95 -11.52
CA GLY A 46 -3.26 2.27 -11.95
C GLY A 46 -3.04 2.58 -13.42
N ASP A 47 -3.10 3.88 -13.73
CA ASP A 47 -2.74 4.47 -15.02
C ASP A 47 -1.37 5.19 -14.93
N PHE A 48 -0.39 4.53 -14.31
CA PHE A 48 0.95 5.12 -14.09
C PHE A 48 1.90 4.93 -15.27
N LEU A 49 1.65 3.95 -16.13
CA LEU A 49 2.52 3.65 -17.27
C LEU A 49 1.99 4.30 -18.54
N LYS A 50 2.91 4.68 -19.43
CA LYS A 50 2.58 5.22 -20.77
C LYS A 50 1.95 4.17 -21.69
N ALA A 51 2.18 2.90 -21.38
CA ALA A 51 1.64 1.74 -22.09
C ALA A 51 1.37 0.62 -21.07
N ARG A 52 0.58 -0.38 -21.45
CA ARG A 52 0.33 -1.53 -20.57
C ARG A 52 1.65 -2.24 -20.20
N PRO A 53 1.76 -2.77 -18.97
CA PRO A 53 2.91 -3.60 -18.58
C PRO A 53 3.15 -4.74 -19.57
N ALA A 54 4.41 -4.99 -19.94
CA ALA A 54 4.77 -6.03 -20.89
C ALA A 54 4.84 -7.45 -20.27
N ASN A 55 4.93 -7.54 -18.95
CA ASN A 55 5.09 -8.79 -18.19
C ASN A 55 4.77 -8.57 -16.71
N GLU A 56 4.65 -9.65 -15.93
CA GLU A 56 4.35 -9.59 -14.49
C GLU A 56 5.34 -8.72 -13.70
N LYS A 57 6.62 -8.72 -14.09
CA LYS A 57 7.64 -7.88 -13.43
C LYS A 57 7.30 -6.40 -13.56
N GLU A 58 6.86 -5.95 -14.74
CA GLU A 58 6.40 -4.57 -14.92
C GLU A 58 5.06 -4.29 -14.22
N GLU A 59 4.15 -5.27 -14.16
CA GLU A 59 2.88 -5.14 -13.42
C GLU A 59 3.15 -4.94 -11.92
N VAL A 60 4.05 -5.73 -11.33
CA VAL A 60 4.47 -5.55 -9.94
C VAL A 60 5.16 -4.20 -9.74
N GLY A 61 6.00 -3.78 -10.70
CA GLY A 61 6.62 -2.45 -10.65
C GLY A 61 5.58 -1.33 -10.60
N ALA A 62 4.51 -1.42 -11.40
CA ALA A 62 3.44 -0.43 -11.39
C ALA A 62 2.61 -0.49 -10.10
N CYS A 63 2.34 -1.69 -9.57
CA CYS A 63 1.66 -1.85 -8.29
C CYS A 63 2.47 -1.27 -7.12
N LEU A 64 3.78 -1.49 -7.08
CA LEU A 64 4.62 -0.90 -6.04
C LEU A 64 4.73 0.62 -6.19
N LEU A 65 4.69 1.15 -7.41
CA LEU A 65 4.69 2.59 -7.66
C LEU A 65 3.41 3.26 -7.15
N ASP A 66 2.26 2.59 -7.27
CA ASP A 66 1.01 2.99 -6.62
C ASP A 66 1.22 3.18 -5.10
N LYS A 67 1.84 2.19 -4.44
CA LYS A 67 2.05 2.24 -2.98
C LYS A 67 3.08 3.28 -2.57
N VAL A 68 4.06 3.58 -3.42
CA VAL A 68 4.94 4.74 -3.22
C VAL A 68 4.11 6.04 -3.27
N GLY A 69 3.22 6.18 -4.23
CA GLY A 69 2.29 7.31 -4.32
C GLY A 69 1.42 7.46 -3.08
N ALA A 70 0.78 6.37 -2.63
CA ALA A 70 -0.05 6.35 -1.42
C ALA A 70 0.74 6.79 -0.17
N ILE A 71 1.99 6.34 -0.01
CA ILE A 71 2.81 6.75 1.13
C ILE A 71 3.20 8.23 1.04
N VAL A 72 3.66 8.68 -0.14
CA VAL A 72 4.29 10.00 -0.29
C VAL A 72 3.26 11.12 -0.45
N THR A 73 2.15 10.86 -1.13
CA THR A 73 1.15 11.87 -1.52
C THR A 73 -0.12 11.79 -0.68
N GLU A 74 -0.43 10.63 -0.10
CA GLU A 74 -1.68 10.43 0.65
C GLU A 74 -1.45 10.18 2.15
N ASN A 75 -0.19 10.25 2.59
CA ASN A 75 0.23 9.96 3.97
C ASN A 75 -0.28 8.60 4.47
N GLY A 76 -0.28 7.58 3.60
CA GLY A 76 -0.93 6.29 3.86
C GLY A 76 -0.43 5.51 5.07
N VAL A 77 0.81 5.78 5.52
CA VAL A 77 1.33 5.19 6.76
C VAL A 77 0.59 5.70 7.99
N GLU A 78 0.13 6.95 8.00
CA GLU A 78 -0.65 7.52 9.10
C GLU A 78 -2.14 7.24 8.94
N GLN A 79 -2.64 7.30 7.70
CA GLN A 79 -4.09 7.30 7.43
C GLN A 79 -4.69 5.88 7.32
N PHE A 80 -3.96 4.92 6.76
CA PHE A 80 -4.50 3.61 6.39
C PHE A 80 -3.41 2.52 6.43
N LEU A 81 -2.64 2.48 7.53
CA LEU A 81 -1.47 1.61 7.65
C LEU A 81 -1.80 0.13 7.43
N ASN A 82 -2.94 -0.35 7.91
CA ASN A 82 -3.33 -1.74 7.79
C ASN A 82 -3.57 -2.11 6.32
N GLU A 83 -4.34 -1.29 5.62
CA GLU A 83 -4.70 -1.44 4.22
C GLU A 83 -3.44 -1.34 3.35
N LEU A 84 -2.56 -0.37 3.64
CA LEU A 84 -1.28 -0.22 2.96
C LEU A 84 -0.40 -1.49 3.06
N GLN A 85 -0.43 -2.21 4.20
CA GLN A 85 0.28 -3.48 4.32
C GLN A 85 -0.34 -4.57 3.45
N VAL A 86 -1.67 -4.73 3.48
CA VAL A 86 -2.39 -5.68 2.63
C VAL A 86 -2.09 -5.41 1.16
N ASP A 87 -2.17 -4.16 0.76
CA ASP A 87 -1.91 -3.65 -0.58
C ASP A 87 -0.47 -3.88 -1.06
N ALA A 88 0.52 -3.60 -0.20
CA ALA A 88 1.92 -3.90 -0.51
C ALA A 88 2.16 -5.40 -0.70
N ALA A 89 1.49 -6.24 0.11
CA ALA A 89 1.54 -7.69 -0.06
C ALA A 89 0.82 -8.16 -1.32
N ALA A 90 -0.32 -7.54 -1.68
CA ALA A 90 -1.07 -7.84 -2.88
C ALA A 90 -0.18 -7.68 -4.13
N CYS A 91 0.69 -6.67 -4.17
CA CYS A 91 1.68 -6.49 -5.24
C CYS A 91 2.61 -7.70 -5.44
N CYS A 92 2.87 -8.50 -4.41
CA CYS A 92 3.70 -9.70 -4.49
C CYS A 92 2.92 -11.01 -4.76
N THR A 93 1.64 -10.93 -5.13
CA THR A 93 0.90 -12.11 -5.61
C THR A 93 1.39 -12.60 -6.97
N LYS A 94 2.00 -11.70 -7.76
CA LYS A 94 2.74 -11.92 -9.02
C LYS A 94 4.23 -11.67 -8.83
N ASP A 95 5.09 -12.12 -9.76
CA ASP A 95 6.56 -12.01 -9.64
C ASP A 95 7.06 -12.41 -8.24
N ARG A 96 6.43 -13.43 -7.66
CA ARG A 96 6.33 -13.58 -6.20
C ARG A 96 7.69 -13.65 -5.51
N GLN A 97 8.57 -14.49 -6.03
CA GLN A 97 9.86 -14.75 -5.39
C GLN A 97 10.71 -13.47 -5.33
N ASP A 98 10.81 -12.75 -6.44
CA ASP A 98 11.61 -11.53 -6.52
C ASP A 98 10.94 -10.37 -5.78
N CYS A 99 9.61 -10.23 -5.88
CA CYS A 99 8.86 -9.21 -5.15
C CYS A 99 8.99 -9.39 -3.63
N VAL A 100 8.76 -10.60 -3.13
CA VAL A 100 8.88 -10.91 -1.69
C VAL A 100 10.28 -10.60 -1.21
N LYS A 101 11.30 -11.01 -1.96
CA LYS A 101 12.70 -10.72 -1.61
C LYS A 101 12.97 -9.22 -1.51
N ASP A 102 12.47 -8.44 -2.46
CA ASP A 102 12.76 -7.01 -2.55
C ASP A 102 12.03 -6.18 -1.47
N ILE A 103 10.78 -6.54 -1.13
CA ILE A 103 9.95 -5.71 -0.25
C ILE A 103 9.73 -6.28 1.17
N THR A 104 10.33 -7.42 1.51
CA THR A 104 10.26 -7.97 2.88
C THR A 104 10.71 -6.95 3.95
N LYS A 105 11.81 -6.23 3.69
CA LYS A 105 12.32 -5.22 4.63
C LYS A 105 11.36 -4.03 4.82
N PRO A 106 10.88 -3.33 3.77
CA PRO A 106 9.90 -2.26 3.95
C PRO A 106 8.57 -2.74 4.56
N TYR A 107 8.10 -3.96 4.25
CA TYR A 107 6.92 -4.52 4.90
C TYR A 107 7.11 -4.73 6.41
N ALA A 108 8.29 -5.21 6.83
CA ALA A 108 8.62 -5.37 8.24
C ALA A 108 8.64 -4.02 8.98
N LEU A 109 9.11 -2.95 8.31
CA LEU A 109 9.05 -1.59 8.87
C LEU A 109 7.62 -1.10 9.07
N LEU A 110 6.72 -1.33 8.11
CA LEU A 110 5.28 -1.04 8.28
C LEU A 110 4.70 -1.80 9.48
N THR A 111 5.06 -3.08 9.62
CA THR A 111 4.65 -3.89 10.78
C THR A 111 5.17 -3.31 12.09
N SER A 112 6.42 -2.87 12.15
CA SER A 112 7.00 -2.25 13.34
C SER A 112 6.29 -0.95 13.72
N ILE A 113 5.89 -0.12 12.74
CA ILE A 113 5.08 1.09 13.00
C ILE A 113 3.75 0.68 13.62
N ARG A 114 3.03 -0.27 13.02
CA ARG A 114 1.74 -0.74 13.52
C ARG A 114 1.82 -1.32 14.94
N GLN A 115 2.93 -1.97 15.27
CA GLN A 115 3.20 -2.51 16.61
C GLN A 115 3.72 -1.46 17.60
N ASN A 116 3.80 -0.18 17.21
CA ASN A 116 4.39 0.91 18.00
C ASN A 116 5.85 0.67 18.40
N HIS A 117 6.58 -0.11 17.60
CA HIS A 117 8.02 -0.36 17.76
C HIS A 117 8.87 0.60 16.91
N ALA A 118 8.25 1.39 16.04
CA ALA A 118 8.91 2.38 15.21
C ALA A 118 8.01 3.63 15.05
N ASP A 119 8.64 4.80 14.96
CA ASP A 119 7.95 6.07 14.71
C ASP A 119 7.60 6.20 13.23
N ALA A 120 6.32 6.49 12.94
CA ALA A 120 5.81 6.60 11.57
C ALA A 120 6.54 7.70 10.78
N LYS A 121 6.74 8.88 11.39
CA LYS A 121 7.31 10.05 10.73
C LYS A 121 8.74 9.82 10.22
N THR A 122 9.55 9.12 10.99
CA THR A 122 10.95 8.80 10.64
C THR A 122 11.10 7.53 9.81
N THR A 123 10.12 6.62 9.87
CA THR A 123 10.20 5.31 9.21
C THR A 123 9.54 5.31 7.83
N ALA A 124 8.41 6.01 7.66
CA ALA A 124 7.67 6.11 6.41
C ALA A 124 8.52 6.53 5.18
N PRO A 125 9.41 7.55 5.24
CA PRO A 125 10.25 7.88 4.08
C PRO A 125 11.22 6.75 3.71
N LYS A 126 11.69 5.97 4.68
CA LYS A 126 12.54 4.79 4.43
C LYS A 126 11.76 3.68 3.72
N VAL A 127 10.52 3.45 4.14
CA VAL A 127 9.62 2.49 3.48
C VAL A 127 9.40 2.89 2.02
N ALA A 128 8.97 4.13 1.76
CA ALA A 128 8.76 4.63 0.42
C ALA A 128 10.02 4.55 -0.44
N ALA A 129 11.19 4.91 0.10
CA ALA A 129 12.46 4.81 -0.62
C ALA A 129 12.80 3.35 -0.98
N MET A 130 12.61 2.39 -0.06
CA MET A 130 12.86 0.98 -0.33
C MET A 130 11.90 0.41 -1.38
N LEU A 131 10.60 0.77 -1.31
CA LEU A 131 9.63 0.39 -2.34
C LEU A 131 9.99 1.01 -3.69
N LEU A 132 10.40 2.27 -3.73
CA LEU A 132 10.87 2.92 -4.95
C LEU A 132 12.10 2.22 -5.55
N ARG A 133 13.03 1.71 -4.74
CA ARG A 133 14.15 0.89 -5.25
C ARG A 133 13.66 -0.39 -5.92
N ALA A 134 12.63 -1.03 -5.37
CA ALA A 134 11.99 -2.21 -5.97
C ALA A 134 11.21 -1.86 -7.26
N VAL A 135 10.67 -0.64 -7.36
CA VAL A 135 10.08 -0.10 -8.59
C VAL A 135 11.14 0.11 -9.66
N GLU A 136 12.26 0.77 -9.32
CA GLU A 136 13.34 1.10 -10.26
C GLU A 136 14.07 -0.14 -10.80
N SER A 137 14.02 -1.29 -10.11
CA SER A 137 14.53 -2.57 -10.63
C SER A 137 13.59 -3.23 -11.65
N ARG A 138 12.35 -2.75 -11.72
CA ARG A 138 11.25 -3.29 -12.55
C ARG A 138 10.88 -2.38 -13.72
N LEU A 139 10.93 -1.08 -13.51
CA LEU A 139 10.50 -0.06 -14.47
C LEU A 139 11.62 0.95 -14.71
N GLY A 140 11.74 1.40 -15.97
CA GLY A 140 12.47 2.62 -16.31
C GLY A 140 11.55 3.84 -16.17
N SER A 141 12.10 4.98 -15.76
CA SER A 141 11.34 6.23 -15.64
C SER A 141 10.74 6.69 -16.98
N ASP A 142 11.34 6.29 -18.09
CA ASP A 142 10.87 6.53 -19.45
C ASP A 142 9.54 5.82 -19.77
N LYS A 143 9.20 4.74 -19.05
CA LYS A 143 7.92 4.03 -19.18
C LYS A 143 6.79 4.62 -18.33
N VAL A 144 7.12 5.48 -17.37
CA VAL A 144 6.17 6.02 -16.38
C VAL A 144 5.66 7.39 -16.83
N ASN A 145 4.37 7.65 -16.58
CA ASN A 145 3.74 8.93 -16.85
C ASN A 145 4.38 10.05 -16.00
N PRO A 146 4.42 11.30 -16.51
CA PRO A 146 5.04 12.42 -15.79
C PRO A 146 4.54 12.64 -14.36
N SER A 147 3.28 12.27 -14.09
CA SER A 147 2.67 12.35 -12.77
C SER A 147 3.42 11.55 -11.71
N HIS A 148 4.14 10.48 -12.06
CA HIS A 148 4.82 9.59 -11.11
C HIS A 148 6.31 9.38 -11.43
N SER A 149 6.76 9.69 -12.66
CA SER A 149 8.17 9.55 -13.03
C SER A 149 9.10 10.44 -12.21
N HIS A 150 8.56 11.51 -11.58
CA HIS A 150 9.31 12.42 -10.71
C HIS A 150 9.80 11.76 -9.41
N PHE A 151 9.29 10.59 -9.03
CA PHE A 151 9.83 9.83 -7.90
C PHE A 151 11.21 9.23 -8.19
N PHE A 152 11.46 8.85 -9.45
CA PHE A 152 12.63 8.06 -9.84
C PHE A 152 13.94 8.80 -9.56
N GLY A 153 14.93 8.07 -9.07
CA GLY A 153 16.27 8.54 -8.72
C GLY A 153 16.35 9.25 -7.37
N LYS A 154 15.23 9.46 -6.67
CA LYS A 154 15.21 10.06 -5.33
C LYS A 154 15.62 9.06 -4.25
N CYS A 155 16.05 9.60 -3.12
CA CYS A 155 16.46 8.85 -1.93
C CYS A 155 17.45 7.72 -2.21
N LYS A 156 18.57 8.05 -2.87
CA LYS A 156 19.72 7.15 -3.04
C LYS A 156 20.31 6.72 -1.69
N ASP A 157 20.33 7.65 -0.74
CA ASP A 157 20.58 7.36 0.66
C ASP A 157 19.24 7.17 1.37
N ILE A 158 18.90 5.90 1.65
CA ILE A 158 17.64 5.52 2.28
C ILE A 158 17.59 6.00 3.73
N GLU A 159 18.72 6.00 4.45
CA GLU A 159 18.74 6.28 5.89
C GLU A 159 18.49 7.77 6.18
N ASN A 160 18.91 8.64 5.27
CA ASN A 160 18.71 10.09 5.33
C ASN A 160 17.56 10.58 4.44
N CYS A 161 16.74 9.68 3.91
CA CYS A 161 15.58 10.04 3.09
C CYS A 161 14.51 10.73 3.93
N THR A 162 13.86 11.75 3.34
CA THR A 162 12.74 12.48 3.95
C THR A 162 11.55 12.50 2.98
N MET A 163 10.34 12.69 3.50
CA MET A 163 9.15 12.80 2.66
C MET A 163 9.23 13.97 1.65
N PRO A 164 9.71 15.18 2.02
CA PRO A 164 9.94 16.24 1.04
C PRO A 164 10.95 15.86 -0.05
N ALA A 165 12.00 15.09 0.27
CA ALA A 165 12.95 14.61 -0.73
C ALA A 165 12.29 13.65 -1.73
N LEU A 166 11.27 12.90 -1.31
CA LEU A 166 10.44 12.05 -2.18
C LEU A 166 9.41 12.86 -2.98
N GLY A 167 9.07 14.07 -2.55
CA GLY A 167 8.12 14.96 -3.24
C GLY A 167 6.79 15.14 -2.52
N ALA A 168 6.68 14.74 -1.25
CA ALA A 168 5.52 15.08 -0.43
C ALA A 168 5.41 16.60 -0.27
N SER A 169 4.19 17.13 -0.35
CA SER A 169 3.95 18.56 -0.09
C SER A 169 3.98 18.83 1.41
N THR A 170 4.49 19.98 1.82
CA THR A 170 4.56 20.38 3.24
C THR A 170 3.20 20.69 3.87
N MET A 171 2.11 20.57 3.12
CA MET A 171 0.74 20.74 3.63
C MET A 171 0.10 19.43 4.10
N ASP A 172 0.77 18.29 3.86
CA ASP A 172 0.26 16.95 4.15
C ASP A 172 0.97 16.29 5.37
N LEU A 173 1.84 17.05 6.08
CA LEU A 173 2.64 16.60 7.24
C LEU A 173 2.30 17.33 8.54
#